data_AF-A0A2G6ERJ5-F1
#
_entry.id   AF-A0A2G6ERJ5-F1
#
_cell.length_a   1.000
_cell.length_b   1.000
_cell.length_c   1.000
_cell.angle_alpha   90.00
_cell.angle_beta   90.00
_cell.angle_gamma   90.00
#
_symmetry.space_group_name_H-M   'P 1'
#
loop_
_entity.id
_entity.type
_entity.pdbx_description
1 polymer ?
#
loop_
_entity_poly.entity_id
_entity_poly.type
_entity_poly.pdbx_seq_one_letter_code
_entity_poly.pdbx_strand_id
1 'polypeptide(L)'
;MPKRKEIYKELLLQIGSSREVEQYLKVFSAVDRSRFAVIKVGGGVIQHHLQELAAAVTFLHHLGLRPIILHGAGPQVDKALRAANISCEKIDNLR
;
A
#
# COMPACT_ATOMS: atom_id res chain seq x y z
N MET A 1 -5.11 -0.30 25.87
CA MET A 1 -5.36 -0.75 24.47
C MET A 1 -4.75 -2.14 24.14
N PRO A 2 -5.15 -3.26 24.79
CA PRO A 2 -4.68 -4.61 24.41
C PRO A 2 -5.65 -5.35 23.46
N LYS A 3 -6.97 -5.26 23.69
CA LYS A 3 -8.02 -6.03 22.99
C LYS A 3 -8.03 -5.94 21.46
N ARG A 4 -7.62 -4.81 20.87
CA ARG A 4 -7.68 -4.63 19.40
C ARG A 4 -6.65 -5.48 18.66
N LYS A 5 -5.44 -5.65 19.21
CA LYS A 5 -4.39 -6.44 18.56
C LYS A 5 -4.73 -7.94 18.52
N GLU A 6 -5.44 -8.43 19.53
CA GLU A 6 -5.92 -9.81 19.58
C GLU A 6 -6.96 -10.07 18.48
N ILE A 7 -7.95 -9.20 18.33
CA ILE A 7 -8.98 -9.31 17.27
C ILE A 7 -8.35 -9.37 15.88
N TYR A 8 -7.34 -8.53 15.62
CA TYR A 8 -6.67 -8.54 14.32
C TYR A 8 -5.78 -9.76 14.11
N LYS A 9 -5.16 -10.27 15.17
CA LYS A 9 -4.38 -11.51 15.11
C LYS A 9 -5.30 -12.69 14.81
N GLU A 10 -6.47 -12.76 15.44
CA GLU A 10 -7.52 -13.74 15.13
C GLU A 10 -7.99 -13.62 13.69
N LEU A 11 -8.21 -12.41 13.18
CA LEU A 11 -8.60 -12.18 11.79
C LEU A 11 -7.52 -12.66 10.80
N LEU A 12 -6.24 -12.38 11.07
CA LEU A 12 -5.13 -12.81 10.24
C LEU A 12 -4.98 -14.34 10.23
N LEU A 13 -5.22 -14.99 11.36
CA LEU A 13 -5.24 -16.45 11.49
C LEU A 13 -6.38 -17.12 10.71
N GLN A 14 -7.44 -16.39 10.36
CA GLN A 14 -8.50 -16.89 9.50
C GLN A 14 -8.14 -16.83 8.00
N ILE A 15 -7.16 -16.00 7.62
CA ILE A 15 -6.81 -15.74 6.20
C ILE A 15 -5.53 -16.50 5.79
N GLY A 16 -4.68 -16.85 6.74
CA GLY A 16 -3.40 -17.53 6.48
C GLY A 16 -3.05 -18.57 7.53
N SER A 17 -1.96 -19.30 7.30
CA SER A 17 -1.50 -20.29 8.27
C SER A 17 -0.95 -19.63 9.53
N SER A 18 -1.08 -20.28 10.69
CA SER A 18 -0.54 -19.77 11.97
C SER A 18 0.94 -19.40 11.89
N ARG A 19 1.70 -20.13 11.06
CA ARG A 19 3.13 -19.91 10.83
C ARG A 19 3.41 -18.61 10.07
N GLU A 20 2.65 -18.30 9.01
CA GLU A 20 2.79 -17.02 8.28
C GLU A 20 2.42 -15.84 9.16
N VAL A 21 1.34 -15.95 9.93
CA VAL A 21 0.88 -14.88 10.83
C VAL A 21 1.89 -14.63 11.94
N GLU A 22 2.46 -15.68 12.54
CA GLU A 22 3.52 -15.52 13.54
C GLU A 22 4.78 -14.91 12.95
N GLN A 23 5.19 -15.34 11.74
CA GLN A 23 6.38 -14.82 11.09
C GLN A 23 6.21 -13.35 10.70
N TYR A 24 5.02 -12.98 10.23
CA TYR A 24 4.59 -11.59 10.02
C TYR A 24 4.72 -10.79 11.33
N LEU A 25 4.05 -11.22 12.40
CA LEU A 25 4.09 -10.52 13.70
C LEU A 25 5.50 -10.44 14.30
N LYS A 26 6.38 -11.43 14.06
CA LYS A 26 7.74 -11.46 14.56
C LYS A 26 8.65 -10.44 13.86
N VAL A 27 8.53 -10.32 12.54
CA VAL A 27 9.23 -9.28 11.77
C VAL A 27 8.74 -7.88 12.16
N PHE A 28 7.44 -7.71 12.41
CA PHE A 28 6.84 -6.38 12.64
C PHE A 28 6.73 -5.95 14.12
N SER A 29 7.05 -6.83 15.07
CA SER A 29 7.20 -6.47 16.48
C SER A 29 8.63 -6.09 16.86
N ALA A 30 9.63 -6.54 16.09
CA ALA A 30 11.06 -6.30 16.35
C ALA A 30 11.60 -5.03 15.68
N VAL A 31 10.99 -4.58 14.58
CA VAL A 31 11.44 -3.41 13.82
C VAL A 31 10.72 -2.17 14.34
N ASP A 32 11.49 -1.12 14.60
CA ASP A 32 10.98 0.21 14.95
C ASP A 32 9.84 0.60 14.00
N ARG A 33 8.69 1.04 14.54
CA ARG A 33 7.41 1.18 13.78
C ARG A 33 7.50 2.12 12.57
N SER A 34 8.61 2.86 12.47
CA SER A 34 8.99 3.75 11.37
C SER A 34 9.52 3.03 10.12
N ARG A 35 9.96 1.77 10.19
CA ARG A 35 10.56 1.02 9.07
C ARG A 35 9.78 -0.25 8.72
N PHE A 36 8.46 -0.15 8.65
CA PHE A 36 7.56 -1.28 8.37
C PHE A 36 7.64 -1.77 6.92
N ALA A 37 7.35 -0.88 5.96
CA ALA A 37 7.34 -1.20 4.52
C ALA A 37 7.37 0.07 3.67
N VAL A 38 7.89 -0.07 2.45
CA VAL A 38 7.67 0.89 1.35
C VAL A 38 6.76 0.21 0.34
N ILE A 39 5.60 0.81 0.05
CA ILE A 39 4.60 0.25 -0.87
C ILE A 39 4.53 1.13 -2.11
N LYS A 40 4.94 0.59 -3.27
CA LYS A 40 4.80 1.27 -4.56
C LYS A 40 3.40 1.01 -5.13
N VAL A 41 2.67 2.08 -5.41
CA VAL A 41 1.33 2.05 -6.02
C VAL A 41 1.39 2.61 -7.45
N GLY A 42 0.87 1.89 -8.42
CA GLY A 42 0.75 2.36 -9.80
C GLY A 42 -0.34 3.44 -9.95
N GLY A 43 -0.17 4.38 -10.89
CA GLY A 43 -1.15 5.44 -11.11
C GLY A 43 -2.54 4.93 -11.53
N GLY A 44 -2.59 3.80 -12.26
CA GLY A 44 -3.84 3.14 -12.61
C GLY A 44 -4.63 2.65 -11.38
N VAL A 45 -3.94 2.13 -10.36
CA VAL A 45 -4.60 1.69 -9.11
C VAL A 45 -5.24 2.89 -8.41
N ILE A 46 -4.56 4.04 -8.36
CA ILE A 46 -5.14 5.27 -7.80
C ILE A 46 -6.35 5.73 -8.60
N GLN A 47 -6.31 5.60 -9.93
CA GLN A 47 -7.41 6.06 -10.78
C GLN A 47 -8.65 5.17 -10.66
N HIS A 48 -8.49 3.85 -10.49
CA HIS A 48 -9.58 2.88 -10.62
C HIS A 48 -9.98 2.21 -9.30
N HIS A 49 -9.11 2.18 -8.29
CA HIS A 49 -9.27 1.41 -7.06
C HIS A 49 -8.87 2.21 -5.81
N LEU A 50 -9.15 3.52 -5.80
CA LEU A 50 -8.74 4.40 -4.71
C LEU A 50 -9.35 3.99 -3.36
N GLN A 51 -10.61 3.54 -3.37
CA GLN A 51 -11.32 3.21 -2.13
C GLN A 51 -10.76 1.93 -1.51
N GLU A 52 -10.49 0.92 -2.32
CA GLU A 52 -9.88 -0.34 -1.90
C GLU A 52 -8.47 -0.11 -1.38
N LEU A 53 -7.68 0.73 -2.06
CA LEU A 53 -6.35 1.13 -1.60
C LEU A 53 -6.43 1.87 -0.25
N ALA A 54 -7.34 2.83 -0.10
CA ALA A 54 -7.52 3.58 1.14
C ALA A 54 -7.94 2.66 2.29
N ALA A 55 -8.85 1.71 2.03
CA ALA A 55 -9.27 0.72 3.01
C ALA A 55 -8.10 -0.17 3.46
N ALA A 56 -7.28 -0.65 2.52
CA ALA A 56 -6.10 -1.47 2.83
C ALA A 56 -5.05 -0.70 3.66
N VAL A 57 -4.75 0.55 3.29
CA VAL A 57 -3.81 1.41 4.05
C VAL A 57 -4.36 1.72 5.45
N THR A 58 -5.66 1.98 5.54
CA THR A 58 -6.35 2.22 6.81
C THR A 58 -6.32 0.97 7.71
N PHE A 59 -6.48 -0.22 7.15
CA PHE A 59 -6.32 -1.47 7.88
C PHE A 59 -4.93 -1.59 8.50
N LEU A 60 -3.87 -1.36 7.71
CA LEU A 60 -2.49 -1.35 8.22
C LEU A 60 -2.29 -0.33 9.34
N HIS A 61 -2.84 0.88 9.19
CA HIS A 61 -2.78 1.91 10.23
C HIS A 61 -3.43 1.46 11.55
N HIS A 62 -4.58 0.77 11.49
CA HIS A 62 -5.23 0.22 12.68
C HIS A 62 -4.42 -0.88 13.37
N LEU A 63 -3.61 -1.64 12.61
CA LEU A 63 -2.64 -2.60 13.15
C LEU A 63 -1.42 -1.91 13.81
N GLY A 64 -1.31 -0.59 13.68
CA GLY A 64 -0.14 0.18 14.10
C GLY A 64 1.03 0.08 13.13
N LEU A 65 0.78 -0.43 11.92
CA LEU A 65 1.76 -0.57 10.85
C LEU A 65 1.67 0.69 9.98
N ARG A 66 2.77 1.43 9.88
CA ARG A 66 2.82 2.72 9.18
C ARG A 66 3.71 2.60 7.95
N PRO A 67 3.16 2.14 6.81
CA PRO A 67 3.93 2.05 5.57
C PRO A 67 4.22 3.44 5.00
N ILE A 68 5.35 3.57 4.30
CA ILE A 68 5.61 4.69 3.40
C ILE A 68 4.99 4.33 2.05
N ILE A 69 4.04 5.14 1.57
CA ILE A 69 3.38 4.91 0.27
C ILE A 69 4.05 5.77 -0.80
N LEU A 70 4.58 5.13 -1.84
CA LEU A 70 5.10 5.81 -3.03
C LEU A 70 4.13 5.57 -4.19
N HIS A 71 3.57 6.62 -4.80
CA HIS A 71 2.64 6.43 -5.91
C HIS A 71 3.14 7.02 -7.23
N GLY A 72 2.55 6.54 -8.32
CA GLY A 72 2.76 7.08 -9.66
C GLY A 72 1.49 7.78 -10.13
N ALA A 73 1.58 8.45 -11.28
CA ALA A 73 0.45 9.15 -11.89
C ALA A 73 0.42 8.95 -13.42
N GLY A 74 0.95 7.82 -13.91
CA GLY A 74 1.17 7.58 -15.34
C GLY A 74 -0.04 7.92 -16.23
N PRO A 75 -1.20 7.26 -16.04
CA PRO A 75 -2.41 7.53 -16.82
C PRO A 75 -2.97 8.95 -16.64
N GLN A 76 -2.91 9.50 -15.43
CA GLN A 76 -3.39 10.85 -15.12
C GLN A 76 -2.57 11.92 -15.84
N VAL A 77 -1.24 11.78 -15.82
CA VAL A 77 -0.30 12.66 -16.53
C VAL A 77 -0.49 12.52 -18.03
N ASP A 78 -0.61 11.30 -18.56
CA ASP A 78 -0.87 11.08 -20.00
C ASP A 78 -2.19 11.74 -20.45
N LYS A 79 -3.23 11.68 -19.62
CA LYS A 79 -4.52 12.35 -19.91
C LYS A 79 -4.37 13.88 -19.90
N ALA A 80 -3.67 14.44 -18.93
CA ALA A 80 -3.46 15.88 -18.79
C ALA A 80 -2.63 16.44 -19.95
N LEU A 81 -1.54 15.77 -20.33
CA LEU A 81 -0.71 16.16 -21.47
C LEU A 81 -1.49 16.20 -22.78
N ARG A 82 -2.31 15.16 -23.05
CA ARG A 82 -3.20 15.14 -24.22
C ARG A 82 -4.21 16.29 -24.21
N ALA A 83 -4.84 16.57 -23.07
CA ALA A 83 -5.81 17.66 -22.96
C ALA A 83 -5.17 19.05 -23.18
N ALA A 84 -3.89 19.20 -22.86
CA ALA A 84 -3.12 20.41 -23.09
C ALA A 84 -2.47 20.46 -24.50
N ASN A 85 -2.69 19.45 -25.35
CA ASN A 85 -2.00 19.27 -26.64
C ASN A 85 -0.46 19.31 -26.53
N ILE A 86 0.10 18.81 -25.42
CA ILE A 86 1.54 18.69 -25.21
C ILE A 86 1.98 17.30 -25.65
N SER A 87 2.88 17.23 -26.65
CA SER A 87 3.52 15.99 -27.06
C SER A 87 4.51 15.52 -25.99
N CYS A 88 4.52 14.22 -25.71
CA CYS A 88 5.53 13.61 -24.84
C CYS A 88 6.01 12.31 -25.47
N GLU A 89 7.31 12.26 -25.73
CA GLU A 89 8.00 11.07 -26.21
C GLU A 89 8.36 10.16 -25.04
N LYS A 90 8.28 8.84 -25.26
CA LYS A 90 8.78 7.86 -24.30
C LYS A 90 10.00 7.16 -24.90
N ILE A 91 11.15 7.30 -24.25
CA ILE A 91 12.39 6.62 -24.62
C ILE A 91 12.68 5.60 -23.51
N ASP A 92 12.83 4.33 -23.87
CA ASP A 92 13.08 3.23 -22.92
C ASP A 92 12.07 3.16 -21.76
N ASN A 93 10.80 3.45 -22.04
CA ASN A 93 9.70 3.54 -21.07
C ASN A 93 9.79 4.68 -20.05
N LEU A 94 10.76 5.58 -20.19
CA LEU A 94 10.86 6.83 -19.45
C LEU A 94 10.21 7.95 -20.28
N ARG A 95 9.56 8.89 -19.59
CA ARG A 95 9.16 10.19 -20.17
C ARG A 95 10.19 11.23 -19.81
#